data_AF-A0A3A0UZD4-F1
#
_entry.id   AF-A0A3A0UZD4-F1
#
_cell.length_a   1.000
_cell.length_b   1.000
_cell.length_c   1.000
_cell.angle_alpha   90.00
_cell.angle_beta   90.00
_cell.angle_gamma   90.00
#
_symmetry.space_group_name_H-M   'P 1'
#
loop_
_entity.id
_entity.type
_entity.pdbx_description
1 polymer ?
#
loop_
_entity_poly.entity_id
_entity_poly.type
_entity_poly.pdbx_seq_one_letter_code
_entity_poly.pdbx_strand_id
1 'polypeptide(L)'
;GISVLLMGYVPIWTDGNIVLLTVVGFCWGAFIAAYVPLSALIPSLVKQDKGAALSVLNLGAGLPVFVGPMIVYLFIGSIQAIGVIWVLAILYFISTILTYFIKMPKHMQSGEHETA
;
A
#
# COMPACT_ATOMS: atom_id res chain seq x y z
N GLY A 1 -5.41 2.62 4.82
CA GLY A 1 -5.92 3.83 5.48
C GLY A 1 -6.57 3.50 6.81
N ILE A 2 -7.81 3.00 6.78
CA ILE A 2 -8.60 2.70 7.99
C ILE A 2 -7.91 1.68 8.90
N SER A 3 -7.43 0.56 8.34
CA SER A 3 -6.71 -0.47 9.10
C SER A 3 -5.43 0.05 9.78
N VAL A 4 -4.74 1.02 9.16
CA VAL A 4 -3.56 1.68 9.74
C VAL A 4 -3.95 2.53 10.95
N LEU A 5 -5.05 3.28 10.86
CA LEU A 5 -5.59 4.04 11.99
C LEU A 5 -5.98 3.11 13.13
N LEU A 6 -6.67 2.00 12.82
CA LEU A 6 -7.05 1.01 13.83
C LEU A 6 -5.84 0.42 14.55
N MET A 7 -4.73 0.14 13.85
CA MET A 7 -3.49 -0.30 14.51
C MET A 7 -2.94 0.72 15.50
N GLY A 8 -3.16 2.02 15.28
CA GLY A 8 -2.75 3.07 16.22
C GLY A 8 -3.69 3.23 17.41
N TYR A 9 -5.01 3.15 17.19
CA TYR A 9 -6.01 3.43 18.22
C TYR A 9 -6.45 2.23 19.05
N VAL A 10 -6.41 1.02 18.50
CA VAL A 10 -6.75 -0.21 19.25
C VAL A 10 -5.97 -0.33 20.56
N PRO A 11 -4.63 -0.21 20.60
CA PRO A 11 -3.91 -0.34 21.87
C PRO A 11 -4.30 0.75 22.88
N ILE A 12 -4.73 1.93 22.42
CA ILE A 12 -5.14 3.06 23.27
C ILE A 12 -6.55 2.84 23.84
N TRP A 13 -7.49 2.36 23.01
CA TRP A 13 -8.87 2.17 23.43
C TRP A 13 -9.08 0.94 24.31
N THR A 14 -8.14 -0.01 24.30
CA THR A 14 -8.34 -1.34 24.88
C THR A 14 -7.32 -1.74 25.92
N ASP A 15 -6.53 -0.82 26.46
CA ASP A 15 -5.61 -1.21 27.52
C ASP A 15 -4.38 -1.97 26.98
N GLY A 16 -4.16 -1.97 25.65
CA GLY A 16 -3.20 -2.85 25.00
C GLY A 16 -3.70 -4.28 24.72
N ASN A 17 -4.99 -4.47 24.41
CA ASN A 17 -5.52 -5.80 24.06
C ASN A 17 -4.85 -6.39 22.80
N ILE A 18 -3.93 -7.33 23.04
CA ILE A 18 -3.11 -7.96 22.00
C ILE A 18 -3.98 -8.75 21.02
N VAL A 19 -5.03 -9.44 21.47
CA VAL A 19 -5.89 -10.26 20.59
C VAL A 19 -6.58 -9.37 19.55
N LEU A 20 -7.17 -8.26 19.99
CA LEU A 20 -7.83 -7.32 19.06
C LEU A 20 -6.82 -6.67 18.11
N LEU A 21 -5.64 -6.28 18.62
CA LEU A 21 -4.57 -5.73 17.80
C LEU A 21 -4.08 -6.75 16.74
N THR A 22 -3.97 -8.02 17.11
CA THR A 22 -3.61 -9.10 16.18
C THR A 22 -4.65 -9.26 15.08
N VAL A 23 -5.94 -9.25 15.40
CA VAL A 23 -7.02 -9.31 14.38
C VAL A 23 -6.92 -8.14 13.41
N VAL A 24 -6.71 -6.92 13.91
CA VAL A 24 -6.51 -5.75 13.06
C VAL A 24 -5.25 -5.86 12.22
N GLY A 25 -4.16 -6.39 12.79
CA GLY A 25 -2.91 -6.68 12.08
C GLY A 25 -3.10 -7.69 10.95
N PHE A 26 -3.89 -8.75 11.16
CA PHE A 26 -4.25 -9.72 10.12
C PHE A 26 -5.02 -9.05 8.98
N CYS A 27 -6.03 -8.24 9.30
CA CYS A 27 -6.78 -7.50 8.28
C CYS A 27 -5.87 -6.56 7.48
N TRP A 28 -4.98 -5.83 8.17
CA TRP A 28 -4.01 -4.96 7.52
C TRP A 28 -3.07 -5.74 6.58
N GLY A 29 -2.53 -6.87 7.04
CA GLY A 29 -1.69 -7.76 6.23
C GLY A 29 -2.41 -8.32 5.01
N ALA A 30 -3.67 -8.74 5.15
CA ALA A 30 -4.49 -9.22 4.04
C ALA A 30 -4.68 -8.13 2.95
N PHE A 31 -4.87 -6.87 3.35
CA PHE A 31 -4.98 -5.78 2.39
C PHE A 31 -3.68 -5.52 1.63
N ILE A 32 -2.52 -5.63 2.28
CA ILE A 32 -1.23 -5.49 1.59
C ILE A 32 -0.94 -6.70 0.69
N ALA A 33 -1.31 -7.91 1.11
CA ALA A 33 -1.15 -9.11 0.31
C ALA A 33 -1.85 -9.03 -1.05
N ALA A 34 -2.97 -8.30 -1.13
CA ALA A 34 -3.67 -8.05 -2.40
C ALA A 34 -2.82 -7.28 -3.44
N TYR A 35 -1.75 -6.60 -3.03
CA TYR A 35 -0.84 -5.90 -3.93
C TYR A 35 0.29 -6.78 -4.46
N VAL A 36 0.50 -7.99 -3.91
CA VAL A 36 1.55 -8.92 -4.34
C VAL A 36 1.43 -9.32 -5.82
N PRO A 37 0.23 -9.62 -6.37
CA PRO A 37 0.10 -9.97 -7.79
C PRO A 37 0.47 -8.85 -8.76
N LEU A 38 0.41 -7.57 -8.33
CA LEU A 38 0.65 -6.43 -9.22
C LEU A 38 2.10 -6.38 -9.70
N SER A 39 3.07 -6.72 -8.85
CA SER A 39 4.50 -6.72 -9.21
C SER A 39 4.84 -7.82 -10.21
N ALA A 40 4.13 -8.94 -10.18
CA ALA A 40 4.24 -10.02 -11.17
C ALA A 40 3.50 -9.69 -12.48
N LEU A 41 2.40 -8.94 -12.39
CA LEU A 41 1.58 -8.56 -13.54
C LEU A 41 2.30 -7.55 -14.45
N ILE A 42 2.89 -6.47 -13.92
CA ILE A 42 3.51 -5.41 -14.73
C ILE A 42 4.57 -5.93 -15.73
N PRO A 43 5.53 -6.80 -15.33
CA PRO A 43 6.51 -7.38 -16.26
C PRO A 43 5.88 -8.22 -17.38
N SER A 44 4.74 -8.88 -17.10
CA SER A 44 4.02 -9.70 -18.08
C SER A 44 3.21 -8.87 -19.08
N LEU A 45 2.79 -7.66 -18.70
CA LEU A 45 1.96 -6.77 -19.52
C LEU A 45 2.79 -5.88 -20.47
N VAL A 46 4.04 -5.60 -20.13
CA VAL A 46 4.88 -4.67 -20.89
C VAL A 46 5.59 -5.42 -22.01
N LYS A 47 5.09 -5.25 -23.25
CA LYS A 47 5.66 -5.86 -24.47
C LYS A 47 6.90 -5.11 -24.98
N GLN A 48 6.93 -3.79 -24.82
CA GLN A 48 8.00 -2.89 -25.25
C GLN A 48 8.49 -2.08 -24.05
N ASP A 49 9.80 -1.80 -23.94
CA ASP A 49 10.43 -1.05 -22.84
C ASP A 49 10.37 -1.70 -21.44
N LYS A 50 10.52 -3.03 -21.38
CA LYS A 50 10.57 -3.82 -20.13
C LYS A 50 11.55 -3.25 -19.10
N GLY A 51 12.71 -2.77 -19.53
CA GLY A 51 13.72 -2.18 -18.64
C GLY A 51 13.22 -0.93 -17.92
N ALA A 52 12.51 -0.04 -18.62
CA ALA A 52 11.94 1.18 -18.04
C ALA A 52 10.81 0.83 -17.05
N ALA A 53 9.92 -0.09 -17.42
CA ALA A 53 8.84 -0.54 -16.54
C ALA A 53 9.36 -1.20 -15.25
N LEU A 54 10.37 -2.07 -15.37
CA LEU A 54 11.01 -2.70 -14.20
C LEU A 54 11.75 -1.68 -13.34
N SER A 55 12.36 -0.66 -13.95
CA SER A 55 13.03 0.42 -13.21
C SER A 55 12.03 1.24 -12.38
N VAL A 56 10.88 1.58 -12.94
CA VAL A 56 9.80 2.28 -12.21
C VAL A 56 9.22 1.40 -11.11
N LEU A 57 9.01 0.10 -11.37
CA LEU A 57 8.54 -0.85 -10.36
C LEU A 57 9.52 -0.94 -9.18
N ASN A 58 10.81 -1.12 -9.46
CA ASN A 58 11.85 -1.20 -8.42
C ASN A 58 12.00 0.12 -7.66
N LEU A 59 11.86 1.26 -8.34
CA LEU A 59 11.84 2.57 -7.68
C LEU A 59 10.63 2.66 -6.73
N GLY A 60 9.43 2.28 -7.18
CA GLY A 60 8.23 2.27 -6.36
C GLY A 60 8.29 1.31 -5.17
N ALA A 61 8.95 0.16 -5.30
CA ALA A 61 9.16 -0.78 -4.21
C ALA A 61 10.22 -0.31 -3.21
N GLY A 62 11.32 0.29 -3.69
CA GLY A 62 12.43 0.75 -2.85
C GLY A 62 12.18 2.10 -2.17
N LEU A 63 11.43 3.01 -2.80
CA LEU A 63 11.22 4.37 -2.30
C LEU A 63 10.57 4.40 -0.89
N PRO A 64 9.54 3.60 -0.57
CA PRO A 64 8.94 3.57 0.76
C PRO A 64 9.89 3.06 1.85
N VAL A 65 10.88 2.22 1.50
CA VAL A 65 11.89 1.71 2.45
C VAL A 65 12.73 2.86 3.02
N PHE A 66 12.95 3.91 2.23
CA PHE A 66 13.66 5.12 2.65
C PHE A 66 12.70 6.20 3.18
N VAL A 67 11.64 6.49 2.43
CA VAL A 67 10.70 7.59 2.74
C VAL A 67 9.88 7.29 4.00
N GLY A 68 9.52 6.03 4.25
CA GLY A 68 8.77 5.63 5.45
C GLY A 68 9.50 6.00 6.74
N PRO A 69 10.73 5.49 6.99
CA PRO A 69 11.52 5.86 8.15
C PRO A 69 11.83 7.37 8.22
N MET A 70 12.04 8.02 7.08
CA MET A 70 12.28 9.47 7.04
C MET A 70 11.07 10.26 7.57
N ILE A 71 9.85 9.89 7.17
CA ILE A 71 8.63 10.51 7.71
C ILE A 71 8.57 10.31 9.22
N VAL A 72 8.81 9.09 9.72
CA VAL A 72 8.82 8.84 11.17
C VAL A 72 9.85 9.73 11.86
N TYR A 73 11.09 9.76 11.37
CA TYR A 73 12.17 10.57 11.95
C TYR A 73 11.84 12.06 12.03
N LEU A 74 11.27 12.62 10.96
CA LEU A 74 10.96 14.05 10.89
C LEU A 74 9.76 14.45 11.77
N PHE A 75 8.77 13.56 11.92
CA PHE A 75 7.49 13.93 12.52
C PHE A 75 7.29 13.38 13.95
N ILE A 76 8.00 12.33 14.36
CA ILE A 76 7.77 11.70 15.67
C ILE A 76 7.99 12.65 16.85
N GLY A 77 8.96 13.57 16.76
CA GLY A 77 9.24 14.54 17.82
C GLY A 77 8.16 15.62 17.98
N SER A 78 7.45 15.95 16.89
CA SER A 78 6.48 17.06 16.88
C SER A 78 5.04 16.60 17.09
N ILE A 79 4.62 15.53 16.39
CA ILE A 79 3.22 15.06 16.38
C ILE A 79 3.03 13.69 17.03
N GLN A 80 4.11 13.13 17.62
CA GLN A 80 4.11 11.84 18.33
C GLN A 80 3.64 10.66 17.45
N ALA A 81 3.50 9.48 18.04
CA ALA A 81 3.21 8.26 17.29
C ALA A 81 1.86 8.32 16.55
N ILE A 82 0.78 8.79 17.20
CA ILE A 82 -0.54 8.88 16.58
C ILE A 82 -0.55 9.86 15.41
N GLY A 83 0.13 11.00 15.53
CA GLY A 83 0.23 11.96 14.44
C GLY A 83 0.95 11.36 13.23
N VAL A 84 2.03 10.61 13.44
CA VAL A 84 2.73 9.90 12.36
C VAL A 84 1.82 8.85 11.72
N ILE A 85 1.01 8.12 12.51
CA ILE A 85 0.03 7.16 12.01
C ILE A 85 -1.02 7.83 11.11
N TRP A 86 -1.47 9.05 11.45
CA TRP A 86 -2.34 9.84 10.57
C TRP A 86 -1.67 10.22 9.25
N VAL A 87 -0.41 10.65 9.28
CA VAL A 87 0.35 10.96 8.06
C VAL A 87 0.40 9.73 7.14
N LEU A 88 0.72 8.55 7.70
CA LEU A 88 0.71 7.30 6.96
C LEU A 88 -0.70 6.98 6.42
N ALA A 89 -1.74 7.10 7.25
CA ALA A 89 -3.11 6.83 6.82
C ALA A 89 -3.55 7.72 5.65
N ILE A 90 -3.22 9.01 5.67
CA ILE A 90 -3.48 9.96 4.58
C ILE A 90 -2.76 9.53 3.32
N LEU A 91 -1.49 9.12 3.40
CA LEU A 91 -0.75 8.59 2.24
C LEU A 91 -1.44 7.36 1.62
N TYR A 92 -1.98 6.45 2.43
CA TYR A 92 -2.76 5.32 1.92
C TYR A 92 -4.07 5.77 1.23
N PHE A 93 -4.75 6.79 1.75
CA PHE A 93 -5.96 7.32 1.11
C PHE A 93 -5.63 8.04 -0.20
N ILE A 94 -4.57 8.85 -0.24
CA ILE A 94 -4.06 9.47 -1.48
C ILE A 94 -3.71 8.38 -2.50
N SER A 95 -3.02 7.32 -2.07
CA SER A 95 -2.72 6.18 -2.94
C SER A 95 -3.98 5.54 -3.51
N THR A 96 -5.03 5.36 -2.69
CA THR A 96 -6.31 4.80 -3.16
C THR A 96 -6.95 5.69 -4.22
N ILE A 97 -6.95 7.01 -4.01
CA ILE A 97 -7.44 7.99 -4.98
C ILE A 97 -6.62 7.92 -6.27
N LEU A 98 -5.29 7.85 -6.17
CA LEU A 98 -4.40 7.77 -7.33
C LEU A 98 -4.63 6.47 -8.10
N THR A 99 -4.82 5.34 -7.41
CA THR A 99 -5.12 4.04 -8.02
C THR A 99 -6.43 4.07 -8.81
N TYR A 100 -7.45 4.82 -8.37
CA TYR A 100 -8.69 5.00 -9.13
C TYR A 100 -8.46 5.61 -10.53
N PHE A 101 -7.41 6.42 -10.70
CA PHE A 101 -7.05 7.00 -12.00
C PHE A 101 -6.20 6.07 -12.89
N ILE A 102 -5.73 4.93 -12.37
CA ILE A 102 -4.99 3.94 -13.17
C ILE A 102 -5.97 3.25 -14.11
N LYS A 103 -5.97 3.69 -15.38
CA LYS A 103 -6.75 3.05 -16.44
C LYS A 103 -5.98 1.88 -17.02
N MET A 104 -6.59 0.71 -16.95
CA MET A 104 -6.12 -0.47 -17.67
C MET A 104 -6.34 -0.26 -19.19
N PRO A 105 -5.39 -0.69 -20.05
CA PRO A 105 -5.57 -0.65 -21.49
C PRO A 105 -6.80 -1.48 -21.91
N LYS A 106 -7.55 -0.99 -22.92
CA LYS A 106 -8.88 -1.50 -23.32
C LYS A 106 -8.97 -3.02 -23.55
N HIS A 107 -7.89 -3.67 -23.97
CA HIS A 107 -7.83 -5.13 -24.21
C HIS A 107 -7.97 -5.99 -22.93
N MET A 108 -8.09 -5.36 -21.76
CA MET A 108 -8.22 -6.03 -20.46
C MET A 108 -9.55 -5.73 -19.77
N GLN A 109 -10.44 -4.96 -20.41
CA GLN A 109 -11.80 -4.68 -19.90
C GLN A 109 -12.82 -5.75 -20.31
N SER A 110 -12.51 -6.53 -21.35
CA SER A 110 -13.24 -7.74 -21.69
C SER A 110 -12.47 -8.91 -21.09
N GLY A 111 -13.10 -9.72 -20.25
CA GLY A 111 -12.60 -11.05 -19.94
C GLY A 111 -12.76 -11.95 -21.16
N GLU A 112 -12.09 -11.62 -22.27
CA GLU A 112 -12.07 -12.46 -23.46
C GLU A 112 -11.38 -13.77 -23.08
N HIS A 113 -12.23 -14.78 -22.87
CA HIS A 113 -11.93 -16.15 -23.19
C HIS A 113 -11.38 -16.20 -24.62
N GLU A 114 -10.08 -16.00 -24.79
CA GLU A 114 -9.40 -16.37 -26.02
C GLU A 114 -9.19 -17.89 -25.97
N THR A 115 -10.26 -18.62 -26.28
CA THR A 115 -10.14 -19.94 -26.89
C THR A 115 -9.61 -19.75 -28.31
N ALA A 116 -8.34 -20.08 -28.55
CA ALA A 116 -7.83 -20.66 -29.80
C ALA A 116 -6.33 -20.98 -29.64
#